data_AF-A0A9N9RKS3-F1
#
_entry.id   AF-A0A9N9RKS3-F1
#
_cell.length_a   1.000
_cell.length_b   1.000
_cell.length_c   1.000
_cell.angle_alpha   90.00
_cell.angle_beta   90.00
_cell.angle_gamma   90.00
#
_symmetry.space_group_name_H-M   'P 1'
#
loop_
_entity.id
_entity.type
_entity.pdbx_description
1 polymer ?
#
loop_
_entity_poly.entity_id
_entity_poly.type
_entity_poly.pdbx_seq_one_letter_code
_entity_poly.pdbx_strand_id
1 'polypeptide(L)'
;MKEPICNGCCCFSLRTGGLIIGWLNSLIGLFGLIITISVLGYKLSESSDLTYVDMNDFYGLRYVDRTAFIVMGFFLAIIFLIEGTSAVLLIIGIVKGHHKKMYMYLIVSFIEIILEFFELFKSGNSTREIIKDLFGISFQIYYFCVVHSLYTVTKYGNRQPRESYTEEFI
;
A
#
# COMPACT_ATOMS: atom_id res chain seq x y z
N MET A 1 7.43 11.98 26.96
CA MET A 1 6.43 12.53 26.01
C MET A 1 5.10 12.57 26.75
N LYS A 2 4.65 13.76 27.16
CA LYS A 2 3.27 13.93 27.62
C LYS A 2 2.45 14.20 26.37
N GLU A 3 1.55 13.28 26.02
CA GLU A 3 0.62 13.48 24.92
C GLU A 3 -0.41 14.55 25.33
N PRO A 4 -0.80 15.48 24.44
CA PRO A 4 -1.89 16.40 24.73
C PRO A 4 -3.18 15.59 24.90
N ILE A 5 -3.78 15.72 26.08
CA ILE A 5 -5.04 15.08 26.46
C ILE A 5 -6.16 15.76 25.65
N CYS A 6 -6.56 15.17 24.53
CA CYS A 6 -7.80 15.56 23.86
C CYS A 6 -8.97 14.94 24.62
N ASN A 7 -9.61 15.74 25.48
CA ASN A 7 -10.90 15.45 26.09
C ASN A 7 -11.98 15.45 25.01
N GLY A 8 -12.22 14.30 24.37
CA GLY A 8 -13.26 14.15 23.35
C GLY A 8 -13.27 12.74 22.73
N CYS A 9 -13.92 11.81 23.43
CA CYS A 9 -14.52 10.49 23.09
C CYS A 9 -14.01 9.56 21.95
N CYS A 10 -13.20 9.98 20.97
CA CYS A 10 -12.67 9.12 19.89
C CYS A 10 -11.19 9.34 19.59
N CYS A 11 -10.40 9.73 20.59
CA CYS A 11 -8.97 9.95 20.44
C CYS A 11 -8.20 8.63 20.55
N PHE A 12 -8.29 7.77 19.54
CA PHE A 12 -7.18 6.86 19.29
C PHE A 12 -5.96 7.73 19.06
N SER A 13 -4.89 7.53 19.85
CA SER A 13 -3.63 8.24 19.65
C SER A 13 -3.27 8.13 18.17
N LEU A 14 -2.99 9.27 17.51
CA LEU A 14 -2.70 9.36 16.08
C LEU A 14 -1.60 8.35 15.67
N ARG A 15 -0.72 8.06 16.63
CA ARG A 15 0.31 7.02 16.58
C ARG A 15 -0.27 5.60 16.41
N THR A 16 -1.26 5.24 17.22
CA THR A 16 -1.95 3.94 17.15
C THR A 16 -2.69 3.79 15.83
N GLY A 17 -3.38 4.84 15.36
CA GLY A 17 -4.05 4.83 14.05
C GLY A 17 -3.07 4.58 12.89
N GLY A 18 -1.95 5.30 12.86
CA GLY A 18 -0.91 5.08 11.84
C GLY A 18 -0.27 3.68 11.92
N LEU A 19 -0.11 3.10 13.11
CA LEU A 19 0.39 1.74 13.27
C LEU A 19 -0.60 0.71 12.74
N ILE A 20 -1.90 0.86 13.04
CA ILE A 20 -2.94 -0.03 12.53
C ILE A 20 -2.96 0.00 11.00
N ILE A 21 -2.90 1.20 10.40
CA ILE A 21 -2.84 1.36 8.94
C ILE A 21 -1.60 0.66 8.36
N GLY A 22 -0.42 0.89 8.96
CA GLY A 22 0.82 0.24 8.50
C GLY A 22 0.76 -1.28 8.56
N TRP A 23 0.20 -1.85 9.65
CA TRP A 23 0.04 -3.29 9.78
C TRP A 23 -0.97 -3.86 8.78
N LEU A 24 -2.12 -3.19 8.59
CA LEU A 24 -3.12 -3.62 7.60
C LEU A 24 -2.52 -3.62 6.19
N ASN A 25 -1.82 -2.56 5.80
CA ASN A 25 -1.19 -2.47 4.48
C ASN A 25 -0.09 -3.54 4.30
N SER A 26 0.69 -3.80 5.34
CA SER A 26 1.70 -4.86 5.31
C SER A 26 1.08 -6.25 5.16
N LEU A 27 -0.06 -6.51 5.80
CA LEU A 27 -0.78 -7.79 5.66
C LEU A 27 -1.38 -7.94 4.27
N ILE A 28 -1.99 -6.88 3.73
CA ILE A 28 -2.53 -6.86 2.36
C ILE A 28 -1.42 -7.18 1.36
N GLY A 29 -0.27 -6.50 1.44
CA GLY A 29 0.87 -6.78 0.57
C GLY A 29 1.39 -8.22 0.69
N LEU A 30 1.46 -8.77 1.91
CA LEU A 30 1.87 -10.16 2.15
C LEU A 30 0.90 -11.18 1.54
N PHE A 31 -0.40 -11.04 1.79
CA PHE A 31 -1.42 -11.92 1.22
C PHE A 31 -1.50 -11.77 -0.30
N GLY A 32 -1.41 -10.55 -0.83
CA GLY A 32 -1.36 -10.28 -2.26
C GLY A 32 -0.20 -11.00 -2.95
N LEU A 33 0.98 -10.98 -2.32
CA LEU A 33 2.16 -11.70 -2.81
C LEU A 33 1.96 -13.22 -2.78
N ILE A 34 1.44 -13.78 -1.68
CA ILE A 34 1.17 -15.23 -1.58
C ILE A 34 0.17 -15.68 -2.64
N ILE A 35 -0.91 -14.93 -2.84
CA ILE A 35 -1.93 -15.23 -3.85
C ILE A 35 -1.32 -15.16 -5.25
N THR A 36 -0.54 -14.11 -5.54
CA THR A 36 0.11 -13.93 -6.84
C THR A 36 1.05 -15.09 -7.17
N ILE A 37 1.91 -15.49 -6.21
CA ILE A 37 2.81 -16.64 -6.39
C ILE A 37 2.01 -17.94 -6.55
N SER A 38 0.95 -18.15 -5.77
CA SER A 38 0.14 -19.38 -5.84
C SER A 38 -0.56 -19.52 -7.19
N VAL A 39 -1.16 -18.43 -7.69
CA VAL A 39 -1.82 -18.41 -9.00
C VAL A 39 -0.80 -18.63 -10.11
N LEU A 40 0.37 -18.00 -10.02
CA LEU A 40 1.45 -18.19 -11.00
C LEU A 40 1.95 -19.65 -10.98
N GLY A 41 2.16 -20.22 -9.80
CA GLY A 41 2.57 -21.61 -9.62
C GLY A 41 1.56 -22.61 -10.17
N TYR A 42 0.27 -22.41 -9.93
CA TYR A 42 -0.81 -23.24 -10.48
C TYR A 42 -0.80 -23.21 -12.01
N LYS A 43 -0.70 -22.02 -12.61
CA LYS A 43 -0.65 -21.86 -14.08
C LYS A 43 0.61 -22.43 -14.72
N LEU A 44 1.72 -22.50 -13.98
CA LEU A 44 2.93 -23.19 -14.43
C LEU A 44 2.78 -24.71 -14.33
N SER A 45 2.12 -25.23 -13.28
CA SER A 45 1.92 -26.67 -13.07
C SER A 45 0.93 -27.31 -14.05
N GLU A 46 -0.08 -26.58 -14.52
CA GLU A 46 -1.09 -27.06 -15.49
C GLU A 46 -0.48 -27.49 -16.84
N SER A 47 0.81 -27.17 -17.07
CA SER A 47 1.50 -27.36 -18.35
C SER A 47 2.18 -28.72 -18.56
N SER A 48 2.14 -29.64 -17.60
CA SER A 48 2.79 -30.95 -17.73
C SER A 48 1.95 -32.04 -18.41
N ASP A 49 0.63 -31.84 -18.61
CA ASP A 49 -0.28 -32.95 -18.97
C ASP A 49 -0.88 -32.93 -20.39
N LEU A 50 -0.49 -32.02 -21.30
CA LEU A 50 -1.04 -32.01 -22.66
C LEU A 50 0.02 -31.75 -23.73
N THR A 51 0.63 -32.83 -24.24
CA THR A 51 1.33 -32.79 -25.53
C THR A 51 0.99 -34.00 -26.39
N TYR A 52 -0.21 -33.99 -26.97
CA TYR A 52 -0.53 -34.64 -28.25
C TYR A 52 -1.80 -34.00 -28.83
N VAL A 53 -1.76 -32.71 -29.18
CA VAL A 53 -2.81 -32.08 -29.99
C VAL A 53 -2.17 -31.13 -31.00
N ASP A 54 -2.11 -31.65 -32.22
CA ASP A 54 -2.11 -31.03 -33.56
C ASP A 54 -1.40 -29.68 -33.78
N MET A 55 -0.24 -29.79 -34.45
CA MET A 55 0.57 -28.72 -35.03
C MET A 55 -0.15 -28.14 -36.25
N ASN A 56 -0.64 -26.90 -36.22
CA ASN A 56 -0.36 -25.95 -37.31
C ASN A 56 -0.83 -24.49 -37.15
N ASP A 57 -1.79 -24.10 -36.29
CA ASP A 57 -2.20 -22.67 -36.26
C ASP A 57 -2.48 -22.07 -34.86
N PHE A 58 -2.53 -22.88 -33.80
CA PHE A 58 -2.98 -22.42 -32.47
C PHE A 58 -1.84 -22.11 -31.47
N TYR A 59 -0.58 -22.35 -31.84
CA TYR A 59 0.55 -22.23 -30.92
C TYR A 59 0.95 -20.76 -30.67
N GLY A 60 0.91 -19.90 -31.70
CA GLY A 60 1.31 -18.50 -31.57
C GLY A 60 0.49 -17.72 -30.53
N LEU A 61 -0.84 -17.84 -30.56
CA LEU A 61 -1.74 -17.17 -29.62
C LEU A 61 -1.58 -17.71 -28.19
N ARG A 62 -1.50 -19.04 -28.03
CA ARG A 62 -1.42 -19.69 -26.70
C ARG A 62 -0.07 -19.48 -26.00
N TYR A 63 1.02 -19.34 -26.75
CA TYR A 63 2.32 -18.98 -26.17
C TYR A 63 2.37 -17.50 -25.76
N VAL A 64 1.85 -16.58 -26.58
CA VAL A 64 1.81 -15.14 -26.28
C VAL A 64 0.99 -14.86 -25.01
N ASP A 65 -0.15 -15.53 -24.83
CA ASP A 65 -0.96 -15.41 -23.61
C ASP A 65 -0.21 -15.88 -22.36
N ARG A 66 0.61 -16.94 -22.46
CA ARG A 66 1.36 -17.48 -21.33
C ARG A 66 2.52 -16.58 -20.92
N THR A 67 3.33 -16.11 -21.87
CA THR A 67 4.43 -15.19 -21.56
C THR A 67 3.89 -13.86 -21.03
N ALA A 68 2.80 -13.33 -21.60
CA ALA A 68 2.15 -12.13 -21.08
C ALA A 68 1.69 -12.32 -19.62
N PHE A 69 1.09 -13.47 -19.29
CA PHE A 69 0.66 -13.78 -17.93
C PHE A 69 1.81 -13.84 -16.93
N ILE A 70 2.93 -14.50 -17.29
CA ILE A 70 4.11 -14.60 -16.43
C ILE A 70 4.73 -13.23 -16.19
N VAL A 71 4.87 -12.43 -17.26
CA VAL A 71 5.42 -11.08 -17.18
C VAL A 71 4.53 -10.19 -16.31
N MET A 72 3.21 -10.22 -16.51
CA MET A 72 2.25 -9.49 -15.69
C MET A 72 2.31 -9.92 -14.22
N GLY A 73 2.35 -11.23 -13.94
CA GLY A 73 2.47 -11.76 -12.58
C GLY A 73 3.77 -11.32 -11.89
N PHE A 74 4.88 -11.26 -12.63
CA PHE A 74 6.16 -10.77 -12.12
C PHE A 74 6.09 -9.28 -11.76
N PHE A 75 5.50 -8.45 -12.61
CA PHE A 75 5.28 -7.02 -12.32
C PHE A 75 4.38 -6.82 -11.09
N LEU A 76 3.29 -7.58 -10.98
CA LEU A 76 2.40 -7.54 -9.81
C LEU A 76 3.13 -7.93 -8.53
N ALA A 77 3.98 -8.95 -8.57
CA ALA A 77 4.78 -9.35 -7.41
C ALA A 77 5.75 -8.23 -6.96
N ILE A 78 6.36 -7.50 -7.89
CA ILE A 78 7.20 -6.33 -7.59
C ILE A 78 6.39 -5.23 -6.92
N ILE A 79 5.19 -4.93 -7.42
CA ILE A 79 4.31 -3.91 -6.84
C ILE A 79 3.98 -4.26 -5.39
N PHE A 80 3.54 -5.48 -5.10
CA PHE A 80 3.25 -5.93 -3.73
C PHE A 80 4.48 -5.89 -2.81
N LEU A 81 5.68 -6.16 -3.34
CA LEU A 81 6.92 -6.01 -2.58
C LEU A 81 7.21 -4.54 -2.23
N ILE A 82 7.04 -3.63 -3.18
CA ILE A 82 7.22 -2.19 -2.95
C ILE A 82 6.21 -1.70 -1.91
N GLU A 83 4.94 -2.08 -2.06
CA GLU A 83 3.88 -1.70 -1.14
C GLU A 83 4.16 -2.24 0.27
N GLY A 84 4.48 -3.53 0.40
CA GLY A 84 4.81 -4.15 1.68
C GLY A 84 6.04 -3.54 2.36
N THR A 85 7.10 -3.27 1.60
CA THR A 85 8.30 -2.60 2.14
C THR A 85 8.02 -1.18 2.57
N SER A 86 7.20 -0.44 1.82
CA SER A 86 6.77 0.92 2.18
C SER A 86 5.94 0.93 3.49
N ALA A 87 5.06 -0.06 3.69
CA ALA A 87 4.27 -0.21 4.90
C ALA A 87 5.15 -0.51 6.13
N VAL A 88 6.16 -1.38 5.97
CA VAL A 88 7.14 -1.64 7.02
C VAL A 88 7.96 -0.39 7.35
N LEU A 89 8.35 0.39 6.33
CA LEU A 89 9.03 1.67 6.53
C LEU A 89 8.15 2.68 7.27
N LEU A 90 6.84 2.70 7.03
CA LEU A 90 5.88 3.49 7.78
C LEU A 90 5.88 3.06 9.26
N ILE A 91 5.72 1.77 9.55
CA ILE A 91 5.73 1.25 10.94
C ILE A 91 7.03 1.64 11.64
N ILE A 92 8.19 1.41 11.01
CA ILE A 92 9.50 1.78 11.56
C ILE A 92 9.59 3.30 11.76
N GLY A 93 9.05 4.08 10.82
CA GLY A 93 8.98 5.54 10.90
C GLY A 93 8.21 5.99 12.13
N ILE A 94 7.06 5.39 12.41
CA ILE A 94 6.19 5.69 13.56
C ILE A 94 6.82 5.25 14.88
N VAL A 95 7.37 4.04 14.93
CA VAL A 95 7.99 3.51 16.15
C VAL A 95 9.24 4.31 16.51
N LYS A 96 10.10 4.64 15.53
CA LYS A 96 11.37 5.35 15.76
C LYS A 96 11.26 6.88 15.69
N GLY A 97 10.10 7.44 15.33
CA GLY A 97 9.92 8.89 15.14
C GLY A 97 10.70 9.47 13.95
N HIS A 98 11.09 8.63 12.98
CA HIS A 98 11.90 9.04 11.82
C HIS A 98 10.99 9.51 10.67
N HIS A 99 10.70 10.81 10.62
CA HIS A 99 9.82 11.41 9.60
C HIS A 99 10.23 11.12 8.14
N LYS A 100 11.53 10.99 7.84
CA LYS A 100 12.00 10.67 6.46
C LYS A 100 11.47 9.33 5.94
N LYS A 101 11.29 8.33 6.82
CA LYS A 101 10.78 7.01 6.43
C LYS A 101 9.29 7.02 6.16
N MET A 102 8.54 7.81 6.95
CA MET A 102 7.11 8.04 6.70
C MET A 102 6.88 8.75 5.36
N TYR A 103 7.79 9.64 4.96
CA TYR A 103 7.68 10.37 3.70
C TYR A 103 7.77 9.46 2.46
N MET A 104 8.62 8.41 2.51
CA MET A 104 8.68 7.43 1.42
C MET A 104 7.35 6.72 1.21
N TYR A 105 6.70 6.30 2.30
CA TYR A 105 5.36 5.71 2.24
C TYR A 105 4.34 6.69 1.65
N LEU A 106 4.35 7.96 2.09
CA LEU A 106 3.44 8.98 1.54
C LEU A 106 3.60 9.18 0.04
N ILE A 107 4.83 9.13 -0.50
CA ILE A 107 5.05 9.22 -1.95
C ILE A 107 4.41 8.03 -2.66
N VAL A 108 4.62 6.81 -2.15
CA VAL A 108 4.06 5.59 -2.75
C VAL A 108 2.53 5.64 -2.74
N SER A 109 1.91 5.94 -1.61
CA SER A 109 0.44 6.06 -1.52
C SER A 109 -0.12 7.18 -2.39
N PHE A 110 0.60 8.28 -2.59
CA PHE A 110 0.16 9.33 -3.50
C PHE A 110 0.16 8.87 -4.96
N ILE A 111 1.18 8.11 -5.37
CA ILE A 111 1.23 7.51 -6.71
C ILE A 111 0.08 6.51 -6.90
N GLU A 112 -0.20 5.68 -5.90
CA GLU A 112 -1.33 4.72 -5.92
C GLU A 112 -2.66 5.43 -6.14
N ILE A 113 -2.95 6.51 -5.40
CA ILE A 113 -4.18 7.29 -5.56
C ILE A 113 -4.30 7.84 -6.99
N ILE A 114 -3.20 8.31 -7.58
CA ILE A 114 -3.19 8.80 -8.96
C ILE A 114 -3.50 7.67 -9.94
N LEU A 115 -2.90 6.50 -9.74
CA LEU A 115 -3.13 5.32 -10.60
C LEU A 115 -4.59 4.86 -10.52
N GLU A 116 -5.16 4.74 -9.32
CA GLU A 116 -6.58 4.42 -9.13
C GLU A 116 -7.49 5.44 -9.79
N PHE A 117 -7.14 6.74 -9.70
CA PHE A 117 -7.89 7.80 -10.37
C PHE A 117 -7.90 7.63 -11.89
N PHE A 118 -6.79 7.18 -12.50
CA PHE A 118 -6.76 6.88 -13.93
C PHE A 118 -7.63 5.67 -14.31
N GLU A 119 -7.86 4.73 -13.40
CA GLU A 119 -8.72 3.57 -13.66
C GLU A 119 -10.18 3.96 -13.85
N LEU A 120 -10.64 5.03 -13.20
CA LEU A 120 -11.98 5.59 -13.39
C LEU A 120 -12.25 6.05 -14.83
N PHE A 121 -11.21 6.42 -15.58
CA PHE A 121 -11.34 6.90 -16.96
C PHE A 121 -11.24 5.78 -18.00
N LYS A 122 -11.04 4.52 -17.58
CA LYS A 122 -11.04 3.39 -18.53
C LYS A 122 -12.44 3.27 -19.16
N SER A 123 -12.48 3.43 -20.48
CA SER A 123 -13.71 3.30 -21.27
C SER A 123 -14.26 1.88 -21.14
N GLY A 124 -15.52 1.76 -20.70
CA GLY A 124 -16.22 0.46 -20.62
C GLY A 124 -16.54 -0.01 -19.19
N ASN A 125 -16.16 0.75 -18.16
CA ASN A 125 -16.48 0.37 -16.78
C ASN A 125 -18.00 0.39 -16.54
N SER A 126 -18.49 -0.66 -15.88
CA SER A 126 -19.87 -0.72 -15.42
C SER A 126 -20.10 0.30 -14.29
N THR A 127 -21.33 0.83 -14.15
CA THR A 127 -21.67 1.74 -13.04
C THR A 127 -21.33 1.15 -11.66
N ARG A 128 -21.43 -0.18 -11.52
CA ARG A 128 -21.05 -0.90 -10.30
C ARG A 128 -19.56 -0.82 -10.01
N GLU A 129 -18.71 -0.91 -11.04
CA GLU A 129 -17.26 -0.84 -10.92
C GLU A 129 -16.85 0.59 -10.55
N ILE A 130 -17.42 1.59 -11.22
CA ILE A 130 -17.16 3.00 -10.91
C ILE A 130 -17.47 3.31 -9.43
N ILE A 131 -18.60 2.82 -8.90
CA ILE A 131 -18.95 3.03 -7.48
C ILE A 131 -17.92 2.36 -6.56
N LYS A 132 -17.53 1.13 -6.87
CA LYS A 132 -16.53 0.39 -6.08
C LYS A 132 -15.19 1.14 -6.06
N ASP A 133 -14.75 1.62 -7.22
CA ASP A 133 -13.49 2.35 -7.37
C ASP A 133 -13.55 3.70 -6.62
N LEU A 134 -14.69 4.37 -6.65
CA LEU A 134 -14.91 5.61 -5.90
C LEU A 134 -14.76 5.40 -4.38
N PHE A 135 -15.32 4.30 -3.86
CA PHE A 135 -15.14 3.92 -2.45
C PHE A 135 -13.68 3.61 -2.15
N GLY A 136 -13.00 2.86 -3.02
CA GLY A 136 -11.57 2.54 -2.88
C GLY A 136 -10.73 3.81 -2.76
N ILE A 137 -10.85 4.72 -3.73
CA ILE A 137 -10.14 6.00 -3.74
C ILE A 137 -10.46 6.83 -2.50
N SER A 138 -11.72 6.86 -2.07
CA SER A 138 -12.13 7.60 -0.87
C SER A 138 -11.46 7.07 0.40
N PHE A 139 -11.38 5.74 0.55
CA PHE A 139 -10.66 5.10 1.65
C PHE A 139 -9.16 5.37 1.58
N GLN A 140 -8.57 5.32 0.37
CA GLN A 140 -7.14 5.55 0.17
C GLN A 140 -6.75 7.00 0.49
N ILE A 141 -7.55 7.97 0.06
CA ILE A 141 -7.39 9.39 0.42
C ILE A 141 -7.48 9.57 1.94
N TYR A 142 -8.45 8.92 2.60
CA TYR A 142 -8.57 8.97 4.06
C TYR A 142 -7.30 8.46 4.75
N TYR A 143 -6.77 7.30 4.34
CA TYR A 143 -5.52 6.78 4.88
C TYR A 143 -4.33 7.72 4.64
N PHE A 144 -4.22 8.26 3.43
CA PHE A 144 -3.21 9.24 3.09
C PHE A 144 -3.28 10.47 4.00
N CYS A 145 -4.47 11.03 4.22
CA CYS A 145 -4.68 12.17 5.13
C CYS A 145 -4.28 11.85 6.57
N VAL A 146 -4.62 10.67 7.09
CA VAL A 146 -4.25 10.24 8.45
C VAL A 146 -2.73 10.14 8.59
N VAL A 147 -2.06 9.48 7.64
CA VAL A 147 -0.60 9.33 7.67
C VAL A 147 0.11 10.67 7.44
N HIS A 148 -0.42 11.52 6.58
CA HIS A 148 0.10 12.87 6.36
C HIS A 148 0.00 13.72 7.63
N SER A 149 -1.15 13.67 8.31
CA SER A 149 -1.34 14.33 9.61
C SER A 149 -0.27 13.87 10.62
N LEU A 150 -0.04 12.55 10.72
CA LEU A 150 0.98 11.98 11.60
C LEU A 150 2.41 12.41 11.22
N TYR A 151 2.71 12.49 9.93
CA TYR A 151 3.98 12.98 9.42
C TYR A 151 4.21 14.44 9.84
N THR A 152 3.20 15.31 9.72
CA THR A 152 3.34 16.73 10.10
C THR A 152 3.64 16.87 11.59
N VAL A 153 2.89 16.18 12.46
CA VAL A 153 3.11 16.19 13.91
C VAL A 153 4.52 15.70 14.25
N THR A 154 4.99 14.62 13.61
CA THR A 154 6.34 14.08 13.85
C THR A 154 7.45 15.00 13.34
N LYS A 155 7.21 15.73 12.24
CA LYS A 155 8.16 16.69 11.66
C LYS A 155 8.29 17.94 12.52
N TYR A 156 7.18 18.52 12.97
CA TYR A 156 7.19 19.75 13.78
C TYR A 156 7.54 19.48 15.24
N GLY A 157 7.12 18.34 15.81
CA GLY A 157 7.51 17.94 17.17
C GLY A 157 9.02 17.70 17.34
N ASN A 158 9.72 17.30 16.28
CA ASN A 158 11.20 17.19 16.27
C ASN A 158 11.92 18.52 16.00
N ARG A 159 11.19 19.58 15.60
CA ARG A 159 11.76 20.90 15.29
C ARG A 159 11.59 21.92 16.42
N GLN A 160 10.76 21.64 17.43
CA GLN A 160 10.81 22.46 18.63
C GLN A 160 12.12 22.18 19.36
N PRO A 161 13.01 23.19 19.54
CA PRO A 161 14.13 23.04 20.43
C PRO A 161 13.56 22.66 21.81
N ARG A 162 14.24 21.75 22.51
CA ARG A 162 14.03 21.58 23.95
C ARG A 162 14.45 22.90 24.61
N GLU A 163 13.62 23.92 24.56
CA GLU A 163 13.71 25.01 25.52
C GLU A 163 13.28 24.41 26.86
N SER A 164 14.30 23.85 27.52
CA SER A 164 14.62 24.09 28.92
C SER A 164 13.52 24.81 29.70
N TYR A 165 12.50 24.06 30.13
CA TYR A 165 11.84 24.35 31.40
C TYR A 165 12.75 23.87 32.53
N THR A 166 13.91 24.52 32.67
CA THR A 166 14.45 24.84 33.99
C THR A 166 13.72 26.10 34.42
N GLU A 167 12.43 25.98 34.75
CA GLU A 167 11.87 26.95 35.68
C GLU A 167 12.42 26.58 37.05
N GLU A 168 13.39 27.39 37.45
CA GLU A 168 13.87 27.59 38.79
C GLU A 168 12.72 27.51 39.79
N PHE A 169 12.65 26.42 40.55
CA PHE A 169 12.11 26.49 41.89
C PHE A 169 13.14 27.23 42.76
N ILE A 170 12.95 28.55 42.88
CA ILE A 170 13.43 29.35 44.01
C ILE A 170 12.20 29.94 44.70
#